data_AF-A0A8J9UXT5-F1
#
_entry.id   AF-A0A8J9UXT5-F1
#
_cell.length_a   1.000
_cell.length_b   1.000
_cell.length_c   1.000
_cell.angle_alpha   90.00
_cell.angle_beta   90.00
_cell.angle_gamma   90.00
#
_symmetry.space_group_name_H-M   'P 1'
#
loop_
_entity.id
_entity.type
_entity.pdbx_description
1 polymer ?
#
loop_
_entity_poly.entity_id
_entity_poly.type
_entity_poly.pdbx_seq_one_letter_code
_entity_poly.pdbx_strand_id
1 'polypeptide(L)'
;MLGLALIATGTGGIKPCVAAFGGDQFRLPEENHRLQKFFSTFYCTVNLGGFMGMVVTPTLRRSVMCFGDDTCYALGFGFPAVLVLISIVIFIMGKPWYKIKKPRDTVTLKFVSCAWFAFKRRIRYDKNVDGPPRGHWLEYSIEKYGEKLVCDMKTVCSIIYLYLPVPFFWSLFDQQGSRWTFQASRLRSEVFGMTLMPDQLQVLNPAMVLLMIPACPGGAWPLLPELSPLHKMFAGGILAAMAFVCAGILQISIERSTLQVPGPEQTGLVVLNTLACSVDVSVGSASMRIESRGTSLMTPLTYRPYNIIATCPRDCAGRVMKQHTVRTNLKTVAGMFMPIIIGQNSDDEISFYFMDPGPFVKSLTGKPKLKFSWHANSAGDELGSGEGYLRTGGVYVLCVRERLGRLDAAALHAPNPPNELQLVCIVPQYVLVSMAEIMFAVSGLEFSFTEAPKSMKTITIAAWYMSVAIGNLIVILVAQTKTFESRATEFFVYAGVLTAAMLLFLRMAQGYCSRTIDGDGSSTESHPLLHSHSRVISVHSVTTGSTRAYSAGGSSVASYLGRLERTRVPTWPAHALVHVGTPSTTDRKATTLAKD
;
A
#
# COMPACT_ATOMS: atom_id res chain seq x y z
N MET A 1 -19.82 12.95 0.08
CA MET A 1 -20.12 11.63 0.68
C MET A 1 -21.04 10.78 -0.20
N LEU A 2 -22.19 11.29 -0.66
CA LEU A 2 -23.09 10.54 -1.56
C LEU A 2 -22.38 9.95 -2.79
N GLY A 3 -21.55 10.73 -3.49
CA GLY A 3 -20.79 10.23 -4.66
C GLY A 3 -19.86 9.06 -4.33
N LEU A 4 -19.17 9.10 -3.18
CA LEU A 4 -18.30 8.00 -2.74
C LEU A 4 -19.11 6.74 -2.40
N ALA A 5 -20.30 6.89 -1.80
CA ALA A 5 -21.18 5.76 -1.49
C ALA A 5 -21.70 5.08 -2.77
N LEU A 6 -22.04 5.86 -3.81
CA LEU A 6 -22.45 5.34 -5.11
C LEU A 6 -21.30 4.61 -5.82
N ILE A 7 -20.10 5.17 -5.81
CA ILE A 7 -18.90 4.52 -6.36
C ILE A 7 -18.60 3.22 -5.61
N ALA A 8 -18.66 3.21 -4.27
CA ALA A 8 -18.42 2.02 -3.47
C ALA A 8 -19.45 0.92 -3.77
N THR A 9 -20.73 1.27 -3.88
CA THR A 9 -21.80 0.33 -4.21
C THR A 9 -21.63 -0.23 -5.63
N GLY A 10 -21.36 0.63 -6.61
CA GLY A 10 -21.16 0.20 -8.01
C GLY A 10 -19.92 -0.68 -8.18
N THR A 11 -18.77 -0.25 -7.67
CA THR A 11 -17.52 -1.03 -7.75
C THR A 11 -17.60 -2.34 -6.97
N GLY A 12 -18.23 -2.33 -5.79
CA GLY A 12 -18.47 -3.52 -4.97
C GLY A 12 -19.34 -4.56 -5.67
N GLY A 13 -20.38 -4.12 -6.39
CA GLY A 13 -21.25 -5.02 -7.17
C GLY A 13 -20.59 -5.58 -8.43
N ILE A 14 -19.77 -4.77 -9.13
CA ILE A 14 -19.17 -5.15 -10.42
C ILE A 14 -17.98 -6.11 -10.24
N LYS A 15 -17.12 -5.89 -9.23
CA LYS A 15 -15.89 -6.69 -9.00
C LYS A 15 -16.09 -8.22 -9.03
N PRO A 16 -17.01 -8.82 -8.27
CA PRO A 16 -17.19 -10.27 -8.28
C PRO A 16 -17.89 -10.78 -9.55
N CYS A 17 -18.63 -9.92 -10.25
CA CYS A 17 -19.44 -10.30 -11.40
C CYS A 17 -18.64 -10.34 -12.70
N VAL A 18 -17.73 -9.37 -12.94
CA VAL A 18 -17.02 -9.25 -14.23
C VAL A 18 -16.09 -10.42 -14.50
N ALA A 19 -15.28 -10.81 -13.51
CA ALA A 19 -14.36 -11.93 -13.67
C ALA A 19 -15.09 -13.27 -13.88
N ALA A 20 -16.18 -13.49 -13.13
CA ALA A 20 -17.01 -14.68 -13.27
C ALA A 20 -17.73 -14.71 -14.63
N PHE A 21 -18.35 -13.60 -15.03
CA PHE A 21 -19.05 -13.47 -16.31
C PHE A 21 -18.11 -13.63 -17.51
N GLY A 22 -16.89 -13.10 -17.42
CA GLY A 22 -15.85 -13.30 -18.45
C GLY A 22 -15.44 -14.77 -18.57
N GLY A 23 -15.27 -15.45 -17.44
CA GLY A 23 -14.97 -16.90 -17.44
C GLY A 23 -16.12 -17.76 -18.01
N ASP A 24 -17.37 -17.35 -17.79
CA ASP A 24 -18.56 -18.05 -18.28
C ASP A 24 -18.71 -18.06 -19.81
N GLN A 25 -17.94 -17.25 -20.54
CA GLN A 25 -17.97 -17.20 -22.00
C GLN A 25 -17.31 -18.41 -22.67
N PHE A 26 -16.43 -19.10 -21.95
CA PHE A 26 -15.68 -20.25 -22.44
C PHE A 26 -16.38 -21.59 -22.12
N ARG A 27 -16.23 -22.58 -23.02
CA ARG A 27 -16.74 -23.94 -22.83
C ARG A 27 -15.70 -24.80 -22.13
N LEU A 28 -16.01 -25.25 -20.92
CA LEU A 28 -15.18 -26.17 -20.14
C LEU A 28 -15.63 -27.62 -20.38
N PRO A 29 -14.70 -28.60 -20.50
CA PRO A 29 -13.24 -28.52 -20.32
C PRO A 29 -12.42 -28.16 -21.58
N GLU A 30 -13.02 -28.13 -22.78
CA GLU A 30 -12.33 -28.00 -24.07
C GLU A 30 -11.51 -26.70 -24.25
N GLU A 31 -11.92 -25.59 -23.64
CA GLU A 31 -11.28 -24.27 -23.80
C GLU A 31 -10.42 -23.82 -22.61
N ASN A 32 -9.99 -24.75 -21.75
CA ASN A 32 -9.23 -24.44 -20.53
C ASN A 32 -7.97 -23.59 -20.79
N HIS A 33 -7.21 -23.87 -21.85
CA HIS A 33 -6.02 -23.08 -22.21
C HIS A 33 -6.37 -21.63 -22.60
N ARG A 34 -7.49 -21.42 -23.31
CA ARG A 34 -7.98 -20.08 -23.67
C ARG A 34 -8.47 -19.30 -22.45
N LEU A 35 -9.10 -20.00 -21.50
CA LEU A 35 -9.55 -19.42 -20.23
C LEU A 35 -8.38 -18.93 -19.36
N GLN A 36 -7.31 -19.72 -19.25
CA GLN A 36 -6.09 -19.31 -18.51
C GLN A 36 -5.44 -18.09 -19.16
N LYS A 37 -5.35 -18.04 -20.49
CA LYS A 37 -4.86 -16.87 -21.22
C LYS A 37 -5.75 -15.64 -20.98
N PHE A 38 -7.07 -15.80 -20.95
CA PHE A 38 -7.99 -14.71 -20.62
C PHE A 38 -7.72 -14.13 -19.23
N PHE A 39 -7.62 -14.97 -18.19
CA PHE A 39 -7.37 -14.49 -16.83
C PHE A 39 -5.98 -13.85 -16.67
N SER A 40 -4.96 -14.35 -17.37
CA SER A 40 -3.63 -13.72 -17.40
C SER A 40 -3.66 -12.33 -18.06
N THR A 41 -4.31 -12.20 -19.23
CA THR A 41 -4.49 -10.90 -19.91
C THR A 41 -5.34 -9.94 -19.07
N PHE A 42 -6.38 -10.44 -18.40
CA PHE A 42 -7.21 -9.66 -17.48
C PHE A 42 -6.37 -9.10 -16.34
N TYR A 43 -5.56 -9.93 -15.70
CA TYR A 43 -4.67 -9.52 -14.62
C TYR A 43 -3.64 -8.48 -15.08
N CYS A 44 -3.03 -8.68 -16.25
CA CYS A 44 -2.11 -7.71 -16.86
C CYS A 44 -2.78 -6.36 -17.11
N THR A 45 -3.98 -6.37 -17.72
CA THR A 45 -4.77 -5.16 -18.01
C THR A 45 -5.15 -4.41 -16.74
N VAL A 46 -5.54 -5.10 -15.66
CA VAL A 46 -5.90 -4.47 -14.38
C VAL A 46 -4.70 -3.74 -13.78
N ASN A 47 -3.54 -4.37 -13.74
CA ASN A 47 -2.33 -3.76 -13.19
C ASN A 47 -1.83 -2.60 -14.05
N LEU A 48 -1.84 -2.73 -15.38
CA LEU A 48 -1.50 -1.65 -16.31
C LEU A 48 -2.48 -0.47 -16.20
N GLY A 49 -3.78 -0.75 -16.13
CA GLY A 49 -4.82 0.26 -15.95
C GLY A 49 -4.70 1.00 -14.61
N GLY A 50 -4.39 0.28 -13.53
CA GLY A 50 -4.09 0.86 -12.23
C GLY A 50 -2.87 1.79 -12.27
N PHE A 51 -1.77 1.32 -12.86
CA PHE A 51 -0.55 2.11 -13.06
C PHE A 51 -0.85 3.39 -13.87
N MET A 52 -1.47 3.26 -15.04
CA MET A 52 -1.81 4.41 -15.89
C MET A 52 -2.78 5.37 -15.19
N GLY A 53 -3.79 4.85 -14.50
CA GLY A 53 -4.76 5.66 -13.75
C GLY A 53 -4.09 6.49 -12.65
N MET A 54 -3.16 5.89 -11.90
CA MET A 54 -2.42 6.57 -10.83
C MET A 54 -1.37 7.56 -11.35
N VAL A 55 -0.91 7.46 -12.60
CA VAL A 55 -0.01 8.44 -13.24
C VAL A 55 -0.78 9.56 -13.91
N VAL A 56 -1.76 9.22 -14.76
CA VAL A 56 -2.49 10.17 -15.60
C VAL A 56 -3.40 11.06 -14.76
N THR A 57 -4.15 10.51 -13.81
CA THR A 57 -5.17 11.27 -13.07
C THR A 57 -4.57 12.40 -12.24
N PRO A 58 -3.51 12.20 -11.43
CA PRO A 58 -2.88 13.30 -10.69
C PRO A 58 -2.19 14.31 -11.61
N THR A 59 -1.61 13.85 -12.72
CA THR A 59 -0.95 14.73 -13.71
C THR A 59 -1.96 15.66 -14.37
N LEU A 60 -3.10 15.11 -14.81
CA LEU A 60 -4.19 15.85 -15.45
C LEU A 60 -4.83 16.86 -14.49
N ARG A 61 -4.99 16.49 -13.22
CA ARG A 61 -5.47 17.40 -12.17
C ARG A 61 -4.56 18.62 -11.98
N ARG A 62 -3.25 18.48 -12.18
CA ARG A 62 -2.25 19.55 -11.97
C ARG A 62 -2.01 20.42 -13.22
N SER A 63 -2.10 19.85 -14.41
CA SER A 63 -1.73 20.54 -15.64
C SER A 63 -2.71 21.67 -16.02
N VAL A 64 -3.92 21.65 -15.47
CA VAL A 64 -4.99 22.61 -15.80
C VAL A 64 -5.46 23.33 -14.54
N MET A 65 -5.53 24.66 -14.62
CA MET A 65 -6.18 25.51 -13.62
C MET A 65 -7.68 25.59 -13.93
N CYS A 66 -8.52 25.39 -12.92
CA CYS A 66 -9.98 25.43 -13.07
C CYS A 66 -10.59 26.22 -11.93
N PHE A 67 -11.63 27.01 -12.22
CA PHE A 67 -12.42 27.75 -11.23
C PHE A 67 -11.60 28.68 -10.31
N GLY A 68 -10.46 29.18 -10.79
CA GLY A 68 -9.57 30.05 -10.00
C GLY A 68 -8.64 29.31 -9.04
N ASP A 69 -8.68 27.98 -9.01
CA ASP A 69 -7.78 27.13 -8.21
C ASP A 69 -6.61 26.61 -9.05
N ASP A 70 -5.45 26.47 -8.40
CA ASP A 70 -4.22 25.89 -8.97
C ASP A 70 -4.34 24.39 -9.32
N THR A 71 -5.45 23.72 -8.97
CA THR A 71 -5.69 22.31 -9.31
C THR A 71 -7.12 22.06 -9.77
N CYS A 72 -7.29 21.27 -10.84
CA CYS A 72 -8.59 20.95 -11.40
C CYS A 72 -9.11 19.58 -10.96
N TYR A 73 -9.85 19.54 -9.84
CA TYR A 73 -10.47 18.30 -9.35
C TYR A 73 -11.58 17.77 -10.28
N ALA A 74 -12.33 18.67 -10.93
CA ALA A 74 -13.39 18.28 -11.86
C ALA A 74 -12.84 17.43 -13.01
N LEU A 75 -11.67 17.78 -13.54
CA LEU A 75 -11.00 17.03 -14.60
C LEU A 75 -10.44 15.69 -14.07
N GLY A 76 -9.88 15.69 -12.85
CA GLY A 76 -9.40 14.47 -12.20
C GLY A 76 -10.48 13.41 -11.96
N PHE A 77 -11.70 13.80 -11.60
CA PHE A 77 -12.82 12.85 -11.44
C PHE A 77 -13.60 12.62 -12.74
N GLY A 78 -13.68 13.63 -13.60
CA GLY A 78 -14.39 13.57 -14.88
C GLY A 78 -13.74 12.59 -15.86
N PHE A 79 -12.41 12.57 -15.93
CA PHE A 79 -11.69 11.66 -16.83
C PHE A 79 -12.01 10.17 -16.57
N PRO A 80 -11.87 9.64 -15.34
CA PRO A 80 -12.30 8.27 -15.03
C PRO A 80 -13.80 8.03 -15.26
N ALA A 81 -14.65 9.03 -14.97
CA ALA A 81 -16.09 8.90 -15.17
C ALA A 81 -16.46 8.69 -16.65
N VAL A 82 -15.83 9.44 -17.56
CA VAL A 82 -15.99 9.26 -19.01
C VAL A 82 -15.50 7.89 -19.46
N LEU A 83 -14.35 7.42 -18.96
CA LEU A 83 -13.84 6.08 -19.28
C LEU A 83 -14.79 4.97 -18.84
N VAL A 84 -15.38 5.08 -17.65
CA VAL A 84 -16.39 4.12 -17.16
C VAL A 84 -17.65 4.17 -18.03
N LEU A 85 -18.11 5.37 -18.44
CA LEU A 85 -19.25 5.50 -19.34
C LEU A 85 -19.00 4.81 -20.68
N ILE A 86 -17.84 5.04 -21.28
CA ILE A 86 -17.41 4.37 -22.52
C ILE A 86 -17.38 2.85 -22.32
N SER A 87 -16.82 2.38 -21.20
CA SER A 87 -16.79 0.95 -20.86
C SER A 87 -18.19 0.34 -20.75
N ILE A 88 -19.15 1.04 -20.14
CA ILE A 88 -20.55 0.60 -20.05
C ILE A 88 -21.19 0.53 -21.44
N VAL A 89 -20.97 1.52 -22.31
CA VAL A 89 -21.49 1.52 -23.68
C VAL A 89 -20.96 0.32 -24.45
N ILE A 90 -19.64 0.06 -24.39
CA ILE A 90 -19.01 -1.10 -25.03
C ILE A 90 -19.58 -2.42 -24.47
N PHE A 91 -19.77 -2.52 -23.16
CA PHE A 91 -20.35 -3.70 -22.52
C PHE A 91 -21.79 -3.96 -22.98
N ILE A 92 -22.62 -2.92 -23.09
CA ILE A 92 -24.00 -3.04 -23.58
C ILE A 92 -24.03 -3.42 -25.06
N MET A 93 -23.15 -2.83 -25.88
CA MET A 93 -23.01 -3.20 -27.30
C MET A 93 -22.62 -4.67 -27.48
N GLY A 94 -21.85 -5.24 -26.55
CA GLY A 94 -21.47 -6.66 -26.56
C GLY A 94 -22.58 -7.65 -26.17
N LYS A 95 -23.72 -7.17 -25.65
CA LYS A 95 -24.82 -8.00 -25.15
C LYS A 95 -25.27 -9.12 -26.11
N PRO A 96 -25.40 -8.91 -27.44
CA PRO A 96 -25.81 -9.98 -28.37
C PRO A 96 -24.83 -11.15 -28.46
N TRP A 97 -23.56 -10.95 -28.09
CA TRP A 97 -22.51 -11.96 -28.19
C TRP A 97 -22.26 -12.72 -26.89
N TYR A 98 -22.86 -12.29 -25.78
CA TYR A 98 -22.64 -12.92 -24.49
C TYR A 98 -23.47 -14.19 -24.30
N LYS A 99 -22.82 -15.23 -23.80
CA LYS A 99 -23.48 -16.43 -23.30
C LYS A 99 -23.98 -16.15 -21.88
N ILE A 100 -25.30 -16.05 -21.72
CA ILE A 100 -25.94 -15.80 -20.43
C ILE A 100 -26.31 -17.15 -19.80
N LYS A 101 -25.66 -17.50 -18.69
CA LYS A 101 -26.03 -18.69 -17.90
C LYS A 101 -27.30 -18.41 -17.09
N LYS A 102 -28.18 -19.39 -17.00
CA LYS A 102 -29.39 -19.30 -16.17
C LYS A 102 -29.03 -19.20 -14.68
N PRO A 103 -29.81 -18.49 -13.85
CA PRO A 103 -29.53 -18.38 -12.42
C PRO A 103 -29.48 -19.77 -11.76
N ARG A 104 -28.39 -20.07 -11.04
CA ARG A 104 -28.35 -21.20 -10.09
C ARG A 104 -28.98 -20.77 -8.77
N ASP A 105 -29.48 -21.72 -8.00
CA ASP A 105 -29.99 -21.49 -6.66
C ASP A 105 -29.03 -20.65 -5.81
N THR A 106 -29.59 -19.78 -4.97
CA THR A 106 -28.81 -18.83 -4.17
C THR A 106 -28.05 -19.55 -3.05
N VAL A 107 -26.81 -19.93 -3.33
CA VAL A 107 -25.93 -20.66 -2.39
C VAL A 107 -25.76 -19.89 -1.07
N THR A 108 -25.67 -18.56 -1.12
CA THR A 108 -25.54 -17.70 0.08
C THR A 108 -26.76 -17.78 0.99
N LEU A 109 -27.98 -17.68 0.44
CA LEU A 109 -29.21 -17.83 1.23
C LEU A 109 -29.33 -19.24 1.81
N LYS A 110 -28.97 -20.28 1.05
CA LYS A 110 -28.93 -21.66 1.55
C LYS A 110 -27.92 -21.80 2.69
N PHE A 111 -26.74 -21.20 2.57
CA PHE A 111 -25.71 -21.22 3.62
C PHE A 111 -26.19 -20.51 4.89
N VAL A 112 -26.71 -19.28 4.79
CA VAL A 112 -27.19 -18.51 5.94
C VAL A 112 -28.40 -19.18 6.60
N SER A 113 -29.37 -19.65 5.82
CA SER A 113 -30.55 -20.33 6.36
C SER A 113 -30.21 -21.68 7.00
N CYS A 114 -29.29 -22.45 6.42
CA CYS A 114 -28.79 -23.69 7.01
C CYS A 114 -28.03 -23.42 8.32
N ALA A 115 -27.13 -22.43 8.33
CA ALA A 115 -26.39 -22.05 9.54
C ALA A 115 -27.33 -21.54 10.64
N TRP A 116 -28.30 -20.69 10.30
CA TRP A 116 -29.30 -20.19 11.25
C TRP A 116 -30.18 -21.31 11.80
N PHE A 117 -30.62 -22.24 10.95
CA PHE A 117 -31.40 -23.40 11.38
C PHE A 117 -30.61 -24.31 12.33
N ALA A 118 -29.36 -24.64 11.98
CA ALA A 118 -28.47 -25.42 12.83
C ALA A 118 -28.22 -24.73 14.18
N PHE A 119 -27.99 -23.42 14.17
CA PHE A 119 -27.77 -22.62 15.38
C PHE A 119 -29.02 -22.58 16.28
N LYS A 120 -30.21 -22.32 15.70
CA LYS A 120 -31.48 -22.30 16.44
C LYS A 120 -31.79 -23.66 17.07
N ARG A 121 -31.53 -24.75 16.34
CA ARG A 121 -31.74 -26.12 16.84
C ARG A 121 -30.72 -26.48 17.92
N ARG A 122 -29.47 -26.01 17.82
CA ARG A 122 -28.47 -26.15 18.89
C ARG A 122 -28.86 -25.43 20.17
N ILE A 123 -29.41 -24.21 20.08
CA ILE A 123 -29.84 -23.46 21.28
C ILE A 123 -31.04 -24.14 21.95
N ARG A 124 -31.94 -24.72 21.17
CA ARG A 124 -33.15 -25.40 21.66
C ARG A 124 -32.94 -26.89 21.94
N TYR A 125 -31.71 -27.38 21.83
CA TYR A 125 -31.36 -28.77 22.02
C TYR A 125 -31.51 -29.16 23.50
N ASP A 126 -32.31 -30.18 23.77
CA ASP A 126 -32.46 -30.76 25.10
C ASP A 126 -31.90 -32.19 25.10
N LYS A 127 -30.86 -32.41 25.91
CA LYS A 127 -30.17 -33.70 26.03
C LYS A 127 -31.13 -34.83 26.48
N ASN A 128 -32.21 -34.49 27.17
CA ASN A 128 -33.19 -35.45 27.66
C ASN A 128 -34.19 -35.91 26.59
N VAL A 129 -34.36 -35.13 25.51
CA VAL A 129 -35.35 -35.39 24.44
C VAL A 129 -34.68 -35.79 23.12
N ASP A 130 -33.54 -35.19 22.79
CA ASP A 130 -32.93 -35.27 21.46
C ASP A 130 -31.77 -36.30 21.36
N GLY A 131 -31.49 -37.06 22.42
CA GLY A 131 -30.41 -38.06 22.45
C GLY A 131 -29.01 -37.46 22.65
N PRO A 132 -27.90 -38.18 22.37
CA PRO A 132 -26.54 -37.68 22.59
C PRO A 132 -26.18 -36.53 21.64
N PRO A 133 -25.36 -35.56 22.09
CA PRO A 133 -25.06 -34.37 21.29
C PRO A 133 -24.22 -34.73 20.07
N ARG A 134 -24.56 -34.16 18.92
CA ARG A 134 -23.76 -34.30 17.68
C ARG A 134 -22.41 -33.59 17.84
N GLY A 135 -21.37 -34.12 17.16
CA GLY A 135 -19.99 -33.66 17.34
C GLY A 135 -19.73 -32.24 16.82
N HIS A 136 -20.39 -31.86 15.71
CA HIS A 136 -20.30 -30.50 15.17
C HIS A 136 -21.68 -29.84 15.08
N TRP A 137 -21.78 -28.55 15.41
CA TRP A 137 -23.07 -27.85 15.48
C TRP A 137 -23.83 -27.75 14.15
N LEU A 138 -23.13 -27.76 13.00
CA LEU A 138 -23.82 -27.84 11.70
C LEU A 138 -24.51 -29.18 11.45
N GLU A 139 -24.22 -30.24 12.20
CA GLU A 139 -24.81 -31.56 11.93
C GLU A 139 -26.31 -31.59 12.24
N TYR A 140 -26.83 -30.67 13.05
CA TYR A 140 -28.26 -30.55 13.36
C TYR A 140 -29.12 -30.17 12.14
N SER A 141 -28.53 -29.68 11.05
CA SER A 141 -29.24 -29.33 9.81
C SER A 141 -29.20 -30.42 8.73
N ILE A 142 -28.50 -31.55 8.97
CA ILE A 142 -28.35 -32.66 8.00
C ILE A 142 -29.71 -33.15 7.50
N GLU A 143 -30.68 -33.34 8.39
CA GLU A 143 -32.01 -33.86 8.04
C GLU A 143 -32.77 -32.99 7.03
N LYS A 144 -32.53 -31.67 7.05
CA LYS A 144 -33.26 -30.71 6.20
C LYS A 144 -32.49 -30.32 4.94
N TYR A 145 -31.16 -30.26 5.03
CA TYR A 145 -30.30 -29.65 4.01
C TYR A 145 -29.32 -30.65 3.35
N GLY A 146 -29.27 -31.89 3.84
CA GLY A 146 -28.42 -32.97 3.31
C GLY A 146 -27.00 -32.96 3.86
N GLU A 147 -26.38 -34.14 3.89
CA GLU A 147 -25.03 -34.35 4.44
C GLU A 147 -23.94 -33.63 3.64
N LYS A 148 -24.04 -33.67 2.29
CA LYS A 148 -23.06 -33.03 1.41
C LYS A 148 -22.94 -31.53 1.66
N LEU A 149 -24.08 -30.83 1.74
CA LEU A 149 -24.10 -29.39 1.98
C LEU A 149 -23.50 -29.07 3.36
N VAL A 150 -23.84 -29.84 4.39
CA VAL A 150 -23.30 -29.66 5.74
C VAL A 150 -21.79 -29.92 5.77
N CYS A 151 -21.29 -30.92 5.04
CA CYS A 151 -19.86 -31.20 4.93
C CYS A 151 -19.11 -30.04 4.25
N ASP A 152 -19.60 -29.59 3.09
CA ASP A 152 -19.05 -28.44 2.36
C ASP A 152 -19.01 -27.19 3.27
N MET A 153 -20.08 -26.94 4.02
CA MET A 153 -20.16 -25.81 4.95
C MET A 153 -19.14 -25.90 6.09
N LYS A 154 -18.86 -27.09 6.63
CA LYS A 154 -17.82 -27.28 7.68
C LYS A 154 -16.44 -26.89 7.16
N THR A 155 -16.11 -27.24 5.92
CA THR A 155 -14.85 -26.83 5.28
C THR A 155 -14.78 -25.32 5.15
N VAL A 156 -15.84 -24.68 4.64
CA VAL A 156 -15.91 -23.22 4.52
C VAL A 156 -15.80 -22.52 5.88
N CYS A 157 -16.49 -23.01 6.91
CA CYS A 157 -16.37 -22.48 8.27
C CYS A 157 -14.94 -22.59 8.82
N SER A 158 -14.22 -23.66 8.49
CA SER A 158 -12.83 -23.85 8.90
C SER A 158 -11.90 -22.84 8.20
N ILE A 159 -12.14 -22.54 6.92
CA ILE A 159 -11.40 -21.49 6.19
C ILE A 159 -11.71 -20.11 6.77
N ILE A 160 -12.98 -19.80 7.03
CA ILE A 160 -13.40 -18.52 7.64
C ILE A 160 -12.77 -18.36 9.04
N TYR A 161 -12.66 -19.44 9.81
CA TYR A 161 -11.95 -19.43 11.08
C TYR A 161 -10.48 -19.07 10.89
N LEU A 162 -9.79 -19.67 9.90
CA LEU A 162 -8.40 -19.34 9.57
C LEU A 162 -8.21 -17.89 9.12
N TYR A 163 -9.26 -17.25 8.60
CA TYR A 163 -9.23 -15.83 8.22
C TYR A 163 -9.31 -14.84 9.38
N LEU A 164 -9.57 -15.25 10.62
CA LEU A 164 -9.71 -14.32 11.74
C LEU A 164 -8.53 -13.33 11.91
N PRO A 165 -7.25 -13.74 11.66
CA PRO A 165 -6.12 -12.81 11.72
C PRO A 165 -5.88 -12.00 10.43
N VAL A 166 -6.51 -12.36 9.30
CA VAL A 166 -6.33 -11.72 7.99
C VAL A 166 -6.72 -10.22 7.96
N PRO A 167 -7.78 -9.75 8.65
CA PRO A 167 -8.09 -8.32 8.74
C PRO A 167 -6.94 -7.45 9.20
N PHE A 168 -6.05 -7.95 10.08
CA PHE A 168 -4.90 -7.18 10.55
C PHE A 168 -3.90 -6.90 9.42
N PHE A 169 -3.69 -7.85 8.50
CA PHE A 169 -2.86 -7.61 7.32
C PHE A 169 -3.42 -6.47 6.48
N TRP A 170 -4.72 -6.52 6.15
CA TRP A 170 -5.39 -5.48 5.36
C TRP A 170 -5.41 -4.13 6.06
N SER A 171 -5.55 -4.13 7.39
CA SER A 171 -5.50 -2.90 8.19
C SER A 171 -4.16 -2.17 8.05
N LEU A 172 -3.06 -2.87 7.79
CA LEU A 172 -1.75 -2.27 7.52
C LEU A 172 -1.57 -1.97 6.03
N PHE A 173 -1.87 -2.94 5.17
CA PHE A 173 -1.66 -2.80 3.72
C PHE A 173 -2.39 -1.59 3.12
N ASP A 174 -3.65 -1.36 3.51
CA ASP A 174 -4.45 -0.25 2.94
C ASP A 174 -4.03 1.14 3.47
N GLN A 175 -3.21 1.22 4.52
CA GLN A 175 -2.68 2.51 5.00
C GLN A 175 -1.65 3.14 4.05
N GLN A 176 -1.11 2.37 3.09
CA GLN A 176 -0.20 2.91 2.07
C GLN A 176 -0.87 4.02 1.23
N GLY A 177 -2.21 3.98 1.09
CA GLY A 177 -2.98 4.97 0.35
C GLY A 177 -3.34 6.23 1.16
N SER A 178 -3.04 6.24 2.46
CA SER A 178 -3.43 7.33 3.37
C SER A 178 -2.24 7.79 4.22
N ARG A 179 -1.87 7.04 5.25
CA ARG A 179 -0.80 7.40 6.19
C ARG A 179 0.54 7.59 5.49
N TRP A 180 0.89 6.73 4.53
CA TRP A 180 2.15 6.85 3.80
C TRP A 180 2.13 8.00 2.80
N THR A 181 1.00 8.30 2.18
CA THR A 181 0.83 9.53 1.38
C THR A 181 1.05 10.78 2.24
N PHE A 182 0.56 10.80 3.48
CA PHE A 182 0.83 11.90 4.42
C PHE A 182 2.31 11.96 4.83
N GLN A 183 2.96 10.82 5.07
CA GLN A 183 4.38 10.75 5.37
C GLN A 183 5.23 11.29 4.20
N ALA A 184 4.94 10.84 2.97
CA ALA A 184 5.57 11.33 1.75
C ALA A 184 5.39 12.82 1.51
N SER A 185 4.24 13.38 1.91
CA SER A 185 3.99 14.82 1.81
C SER A 185 4.90 15.68 2.70
N ARG A 186 5.69 15.04 3.58
CA ARG A 186 6.72 15.66 4.43
C ARG A 186 8.14 15.34 3.95
N LEU A 187 8.32 14.68 2.82
CA LEU A 187 9.61 14.42 2.19
C LEU A 187 9.83 15.37 1.00
N ARG A 188 11.08 15.51 0.57
CA ARG A 188 11.42 16.29 -0.62
C ARG A 188 10.99 15.55 -1.88
N SER A 189 10.07 16.15 -2.64
CA SER A 189 9.43 15.60 -3.85
C SER A 189 10.32 15.47 -5.09
N GLU A 190 11.55 15.97 -5.05
CA GLU A 190 12.48 15.93 -6.19
C GLU A 190 13.29 14.63 -6.16
N VAL A 191 13.13 13.82 -7.20
CA VAL A 191 13.82 12.54 -7.39
C VAL A 191 14.32 12.48 -8.83
N PHE A 192 15.64 12.37 -9.03
CA PHE A 192 16.27 12.35 -10.36
C PHE A 192 15.86 13.51 -11.29
N GLY A 193 15.66 14.71 -10.74
CA GLY A 193 15.24 15.90 -11.52
C GLY A 193 13.74 15.94 -11.86
N MET A 194 12.97 14.90 -11.52
CA MET A 194 11.51 14.86 -11.66
C MET A 194 10.84 15.19 -10.33
N THR A 195 9.70 15.88 -10.38
CA THR A 195 8.93 16.22 -9.18
C THR A 195 7.74 15.29 -9.05
N LEU A 196 7.83 14.32 -8.14
CA LEU A 196 6.75 13.37 -7.88
C LEU A 196 5.80 13.91 -6.81
N MET A 197 4.50 13.81 -7.06
CA MET A 197 3.49 14.11 -6.05
C MET A 197 3.40 12.97 -5.01
N PRO A 198 3.06 13.27 -3.75
CA PRO A 198 2.92 12.24 -2.71
C PRO A 198 1.87 11.17 -3.00
N ASP A 199 0.80 11.50 -3.72
CA ASP A 199 -0.26 10.55 -4.12
C ASP A 199 0.18 9.64 -5.27
N GLN A 200 1.06 10.11 -6.15
CA GLN A 200 1.67 9.30 -7.21
C GLN A 200 2.58 8.19 -6.68
N LEU A 201 2.96 8.21 -5.39
CA LEU A 201 3.74 7.11 -4.80
C LEU A 201 2.96 5.82 -4.68
N GLN A 202 1.62 5.86 -4.71
CA GLN A 202 0.81 4.65 -4.78
C GLN A 202 1.11 3.84 -6.04
N VAL A 203 1.65 4.45 -7.10
CA VAL A 203 2.13 3.78 -8.32
C VAL A 203 3.25 2.78 -8.01
N LEU A 204 4.05 3.01 -6.97
CA LEU A 204 5.16 2.13 -6.63
C LEU A 204 4.68 0.71 -6.34
N ASN A 205 3.54 0.53 -5.67
CA ASN A 205 3.05 -0.79 -5.35
C ASN A 205 2.70 -1.64 -6.60
N PRO A 206 1.78 -1.23 -7.50
CA PRO A 206 1.51 -1.99 -8.72
C PRO A 206 2.73 -2.06 -9.66
N ALA A 207 3.60 -1.05 -9.68
CA ALA A 207 4.85 -1.12 -10.46
C ALA A 207 5.80 -2.20 -9.92
N MET A 208 5.99 -2.28 -8.60
CA MET A 208 6.79 -3.32 -7.96
C MET A 208 6.16 -4.69 -8.14
N VAL A 209 4.83 -4.82 -8.04
CA VAL A 209 4.12 -6.08 -8.32
C VAL A 209 4.33 -6.52 -9.77
N LEU A 210 4.19 -5.61 -10.75
CA LEU A 210 4.43 -5.89 -12.17
C LEU A 210 5.89 -6.24 -12.46
N LEU A 211 6.85 -5.66 -11.74
CA LEU A 211 8.27 -5.98 -11.86
C LEU A 211 8.60 -7.32 -11.22
N MET A 212 8.05 -7.57 -10.02
CA MET A 212 8.35 -8.75 -9.21
C MET A 212 7.66 -10.01 -9.74
N ILE A 213 6.42 -9.95 -10.25
CA ILE A 213 5.71 -11.16 -10.72
C ILE A 213 6.45 -11.87 -11.87
N PRO A 214 6.98 -11.21 -12.91
CA PRO A 214 7.76 -11.86 -13.96
C PRO A 214 9.22 -12.14 -13.55
N ALA A 215 9.80 -11.32 -12.67
CA ALA A 215 11.15 -11.53 -12.16
C ALA A 215 11.24 -12.67 -11.12
N CYS A 216 10.15 -12.97 -10.42
CA CYS A 216 10.10 -14.03 -9.41
C CYS A 216 10.25 -15.45 -9.99
N PRO A 217 9.60 -15.85 -11.10
CA PRO A 217 9.80 -17.14 -11.75
C PRO A 217 11.26 -17.43 -12.15
N GLY A 218 12.06 -16.39 -12.41
CA GLY A 218 13.45 -16.53 -12.87
C GLY A 218 14.55 -16.09 -11.89
N GLY A 219 14.24 -15.30 -10.85
CA GLY A 219 15.27 -14.57 -10.09
C GLY A 219 15.25 -14.67 -8.56
N ALA A 220 14.11 -14.89 -7.93
CA ALA A 220 14.01 -14.92 -6.45
C ALA A 220 13.19 -16.09 -5.90
N TRP A 221 12.09 -16.47 -6.57
CA TRP A 221 11.31 -17.65 -6.21
C TRP A 221 12.03 -18.99 -6.41
N PRO A 222 12.94 -19.17 -7.39
CA PRO A 222 13.73 -20.41 -7.48
C PRO A 222 14.75 -20.60 -6.34
N LEU A 223 14.99 -19.58 -5.50
CA LEU A 223 15.85 -19.68 -4.31
C LEU A 223 15.07 -19.97 -3.02
N LEU A 224 13.75 -19.78 -3.02
CA LEU A 224 12.89 -20.15 -1.90
C LEU A 224 12.43 -21.59 -2.09
N PRO A 225 12.47 -22.45 -1.05
CA PRO A 225 11.88 -23.78 -1.11
C PRO A 225 10.38 -23.66 -1.46
N GLU A 226 9.79 -24.71 -2.04
CA GLU A 226 8.34 -24.78 -2.30
C GLU A 226 7.55 -24.70 -0.97
N LEU A 227 7.27 -23.49 -0.52
CA LEU A 227 6.49 -23.24 0.69
C LEU A 227 5.02 -23.50 0.42
N SER A 228 4.30 -24.06 1.40
CA SER A 228 2.85 -24.18 1.30
C SER A 228 2.19 -22.78 1.27
N PRO A 229 1.00 -22.64 0.67
CA PRO A 229 0.30 -21.35 0.60
C PRO A 229 0.14 -20.66 1.97
N LEU A 230 -0.12 -21.45 3.03
CA LEU A 230 -0.24 -20.93 4.39
C LEU A 230 1.08 -20.37 4.95
N HIS A 231 2.21 -21.02 4.68
CA HIS A 231 3.52 -20.50 5.07
C HIS A 231 3.89 -19.24 4.27
N LYS A 232 3.51 -19.16 2.99
CA LYS A 232 3.68 -17.95 2.18
C LYS A 232 2.86 -16.79 2.76
N MET A 233 1.62 -17.03 3.17
CA MET A 233 0.81 -16.02 3.85
C MET A 233 1.47 -15.55 5.15
N PHE A 234 1.94 -16.46 6.00
CA PHE A 234 2.66 -16.08 7.22
C PHE A 234 3.89 -15.21 6.92
N ALA A 235 4.74 -15.63 5.98
CA ALA A 235 5.93 -14.87 5.58
C ALA A 235 5.56 -13.48 5.02
N GLY A 236 4.53 -13.39 4.18
CA GLY A 236 3.99 -12.12 3.68
C GLY A 236 3.54 -11.19 4.80
N GLY A 237 2.86 -11.72 5.82
CA GLY A 237 2.46 -10.94 7.00
C GLY A 237 3.64 -10.40 7.81
N ILE A 238 4.71 -11.20 7.97
CA ILE A 238 5.94 -10.75 8.64
C ILE A 238 6.67 -9.67 7.81
N LEU A 239 6.72 -9.80 6.48
CA LEU A 239 7.26 -8.77 5.59
C LEU A 239 6.48 -7.45 5.69
N ALA A 240 5.15 -7.50 5.77
CA ALA A 240 4.32 -6.32 5.98
C ALA A 240 4.59 -5.66 7.34
N ALA A 241 4.79 -6.45 8.40
CA ALA A 241 5.18 -5.91 9.71
C ALA A 241 6.55 -5.19 9.63
N MET A 242 7.53 -5.78 8.94
CA MET A 242 8.83 -5.13 8.71
C MET A 242 8.71 -3.85 7.88
N ALA A 243 7.83 -3.80 6.89
CA ALA A 243 7.55 -2.59 6.13
C ALA A 243 7.09 -1.44 7.05
N PHE A 244 6.27 -1.74 8.05
CA PHE A 244 5.81 -0.77 9.05
C PHE A 244 6.87 -0.37 10.05
N VAL A 245 7.79 -1.27 10.40
CA VAL A 245 8.99 -0.91 11.19
C VAL A 245 9.86 0.07 10.40
N CYS A 246 10.09 -0.18 9.11
CA CYS A 246 10.79 0.77 8.24
C CYS A 246 10.07 2.12 8.16
N ALA A 247 8.74 2.11 8.02
CA ALA A 247 7.93 3.33 8.01
C ALA A 247 8.00 4.10 9.35
N GLY A 248 8.04 3.39 10.48
CA GLY A 248 8.26 3.97 11.81
C GLY A 248 9.63 4.63 11.96
N ILE A 249 10.69 3.95 11.51
CA ILE A 249 12.06 4.50 11.51
C ILE A 249 12.14 5.75 10.63
N LEU A 250 11.59 5.69 9.42
CA LEU A 250 11.51 6.84 8.52
C LEU A 250 10.71 7.99 9.16
N GLN A 251 9.62 7.68 9.87
CA GLN A 251 8.80 8.67 10.56
C GLN A 251 9.58 9.38 11.67
N ILE A 252 10.41 8.66 12.44
CA ILE A 252 11.30 9.27 13.44
C ILE A 252 12.29 10.22 12.77
N SER A 253 12.91 9.80 11.66
CA SER A 253 13.83 10.63 10.90
C SER A 253 13.16 11.90 10.38
N ILE A 254 11.93 11.79 9.86
CA ILE A 254 11.12 12.94 9.43
C ILE A 254 10.83 13.85 10.61
N GLU A 255 10.35 13.32 11.75
CA GLU A 255 10.00 14.11 12.93
C GLU A 255 11.19 14.86 13.54
N ARG A 256 12.42 14.35 13.37
CA ARG A 256 13.66 15.05 13.74
C ARG A 256 14.06 16.15 12.76
N SER A 257 13.79 15.98 11.47
CA SER A 257 14.18 16.92 10.42
C SER A 257 13.13 17.98 10.10
N THR A 258 11.85 17.71 10.36
CA THR A 258 10.75 18.65 10.09
C THR A 258 10.45 19.52 11.29
N LEU A 259 10.18 20.80 11.05
CA LEU A 259 9.65 21.68 12.09
C LEU A 259 8.34 21.14 12.65
N GLN A 260 8.28 20.95 13.97
CA GLN A 260 7.02 20.61 14.64
C GLN A 260 6.15 21.85 14.75
N VAL A 261 4.98 21.80 14.10
CA VAL A 261 3.96 22.84 14.22
C VAL A 261 3.34 22.76 15.62
N PRO A 262 3.20 23.89 16.34
CA PRO A 262 2.63 23.90 17.68
C PRO A 262 1.25 23.24 17.71
N GLY A 263 1.03 22.38 18.71
CA GLY A 263 -0.27 21.81 19.01
C GLY A 263 -1.27 22.83 19.61
N PRO A 264 -2.50 22.40 19.94
CA PRO A 264 -3.57 23.28 20.43
C PRO A 264 -3.28 23.96 21.79
N GLU A 265 -2.29 23.49 22.56
CA GLU A 265 -1.83 24.15 23.80
C GLU A 265 -0.40 24.70 23.69
N GLN A 266 0.16 24.71 22.49
CA GLN A 266 1.51 25.15 22.21
C GLN A 266 1.51 26.37 21.29
N THR A 267 2.60 27.11 21.30
CA THR A 267 2.89 28.22 20.40
C THR A 267 4.37 28.15 20.01
N GLY A 268 4.75 28.83 18.94
CA GLY A 268 6.15 29.01 18.56
C GLY A 268 6.47 30.48 18.38
N LEU A 269 7.71 30.88 18.57
CA LEU A 269 8.18 32.25 18.29
C LEU A 269 9.19 32.21 17.15
N VAL A 270 8.97 33.01 16.11
CA VAL A 270 9.94 33.24 15.04
C VAL A 270 10.53 34.61 15.26
N VAL A 271 11.79 34.71 15.68
CA VAL A 271 12.44 35.99 15.96
C VAL A 271 13.39 36.34 14.83
N LEU A 272 13.20 37.51 14.25
CA LEU A 272 14.02 38.07 13.19
C LEU A 272 14.81 39.25 13.74
N ASN A 273 16.13 39.20 13.61
CA ASN A 273 16.99 40.34 13.85
C ASN A 273 17.22 41.10 12.53
N THR A 274 16.77 42.35 12.43
CA THR A 274 17.03 43.20 11.25
C THR A 274 18.24 44.12 11.42
N LEU A 275 18.84 44.13 12.62
CA LEU A 275 20.01 44.93 12.94
C LEU A 275 21.27 44.31 12.33
N ALA A 276 22.27 45.16 12.07
CA ALA A 276 23.57 44.76 11.54
C ALA A 276 24.54 44.24 12.61
N CYS A 277 24.08 44.05 13.84
CA CYS A 277 24.81 43.47 14.97
C CYS A 277 24.02 42.31 15.58
N SER A 278 24.68 41.47 16.39
CA SER A 278 24.01 40.39 17.12
C SER A 278 23.12 40.91 18.25
N VAL A 279 21.96 40.29 18.44
CA VAL A 279 21.01 40.64 19.52
C VAL A 279 20.81 39.44 20.43
N ASP A 280 20.91 39.66 21.73
CA ASP A 280 20.60 38.67 22.76
C ASP A 280 19.12 38.82 23.16
N VAL A 281 18.33 37.78 22.91
CA VAL A 281 16.88 37.76 23.17
C VAL A 281 16.60 36.75 24.27
N SER A 282 15.90 37.16 25.32
CA SER A 282 15.40 36.29 26.37
C SER A 282 13.88 36.26 26.39
N VAL A 283 13.34 35.04 26.48
CA VAL A 283 11.91 34.73 26.50
C VAL A 283 11.68 33.86 27.74
N GLY A 284 11.16 34.45 28.81
CA GLY A 284 11.06 33.75 30.10
C GLY A 284 12.42 33.27 30.62
N SER A 285 12.62 31.96 30.77
CA SER A 285 13.86 31.36 31.28
C SER A 285 14.89 31.02 30.21
N ALA A 286 14.55 31.16 28.93
CA ALA A 286 15.42 30.77 27.82
C ALA A 286 15.96 32.00 27.09
N SER A 287 17.25 31.98 26.77
CA SER A 287 17.96 33.05 26.06
C SER A 287 18.61 32.52 24.79
N MET A 288 18.60 33.32 23.74
CA MET A 288 19.24 33.02 22.46
C MET A 288 19.98 34.23 21.93
N ARG A 289 21.11 33.99 21.28
CA ARG A 289 21.85 35.01 20.54
C ARG A 289 21.52 34.89 19.06
N ILE A 290 20.98 35.95 18.49
CA ILE A 290 20.63 36.01 17.07
C ILE A 290 21.71 36.83 16.36
N GLU A 291 22.35 36.23 15.36
CA GLU A 291 23.40 36.91 14.58
C GLU A 291 22.86 38.12 13.80
N SER A 292 23.78 38.94 13.27
CA SER A 292 23.45 40.09 12.43
C SER A 292 22.59 39.66 11.24
N ARG A 293 21.45 40.32 11.03
CA ARG A 293 20.46 39.95 10.00
C ARG A 293 20.01 38.47 10.05
N GLY A 294 20.10 37.84 11.22
CA GLY A 294 19.76 36.44 11.42
C GLY A 294 18.31 36.21 11.85
N THR A 295 17.88 34.95 11.83
CA THR A 295 16.61 34.49 12.39
C THR A 295 16.82 33.37 13.37
N SER A 296 15.96 33.26 14.36
CA SER A 296 15.90 32.13 15.28
C SER A 296 14.45 31.69 15.49
N LEU A 297 14.28 30.43 15.85
CA LEU A 297 12.99 29.79 16.00
C LEU A 297 12.91 29.08 17.35
N MET A 298 11.87 29.41 18.11
CA MET A 298 11.63 28.87 19.43
C MET A 298 10.35 28.03 19.42
N THR A 299 10.50 26.72 19.54
CA THR A 299 9.38 25.79 19.58
C THR A 299 9.81 24.46 20.23
N PRO A 300 8.91 23.76 20.94
CA PRO A 300 7.56 24.18 21.34
C PRO A 300 7.59 25.03 22.62
N LEU A 301 6.72 26.05 22.68
CA LEU A 301 6.46 26.83 23.89
C LEU A 301 5.01 26.59 24.33
N THR A 302 4.76 26.60 25.64
CA THR A 302 3.39 26.56 26.16
C THR A 302 2.64 27.83 25.80
N TYR A 303 1.38 27.74 25.40
CA TYR A 303 0.53 28.91 25.16
C TYR A 303 0.29 29.69 26.47
N ARG A 304 0.99 30.83 26.63
CA ARG A 304 0.87 31.75 27.77
C ARG A 304 1.53 33.10 27.43
N PRO A 305 1.22 34.19 28.13
CA PRO A 305 1.94 35.45 27.95
C PRO A 305 3.42 35.29 28.36
N TYR A 306 4.33 35.80 27.52
CA TYR A 306 5.77 35.77 27.79
C TYR A 306 6.33 37.19 27.94
N ASN A 307 7.21 37.40 28.92
CA ASN A 307 8.04 38.59 28.99
C ASN A 307 9.26 38.38 28.09
N ILE A 308 9.40 39.23 27.08
CA ILE A 308 10.47 39.18 26.09
C ILE A 308 11.38 40.39 26.28
N ILE A 309 12.67 40.14 26.33
CA ILE A 309 13.70 41.16 26.49
C ILE A 309 14.72 40.97 25.37
N ALA A 310 14.97 42.00 24.57
CA ALA A 310 16.03 42.00 23.57
C ALA A 310 17.09 43.05 23.93
N THR A 311 18.36 42.66 23.83
CA THR A 311 19.52 43.52 24.13
C THR A 311 20.51 43.48 22.98
N CYS A 312 20.90 44.65 22.48
CA CYS A 312 21.94 44.80 21.46
C CYS A 312 23.19 45.50 22.02
N PRO A 313 24.36 45.39 21.37
CA PRO A 313 25.52 46.21 21.67
C PRO A 313 25.22 47.71 21.51
N ARG A 314 25.85 48.55 22.34
CA ARG A 314 25.68 50.02 22.27
C ARG A 314 26.14 50.60 20.94
N ASP A 315 27.20 50.03 20.37
CA ASP A 315 27.65 50.32 19.00
C ASP A 315 27.21 49.18 18.09
N CYS A 316 26.25 49.47 17.21
CA CYS A 316 25.71 48.51 16.25
C CYS A 316 26.02 49.02 14.83
N ALA A 317 27.07 48.46 14.22
CA ALA A 317 27.52 48.81 12.87
C ALA A 317 27.80 50.31 12.65
N GLY A 318 28.47 50.96 13.62
CA GLY A 318 28.89 52.36 13.52
C GLY A 318 27.81 53.36 13.90
N ARG A 319 26.73 52.91 14.55
CA ARG A 319 25.69 53.76 15.14
C ARG A 319 25.56 53.48 16.63
N VAL A 320 25.51 54.54 17.42
CA VAL A 320 25.32 54.47 18.87
C VAL A 320 23.82 54.44 19.17
N MET A 321 23.35 53.32 19.71
CA MET A 321 21.95 53.15 20.10
C MET A 321 21.67 53.93 21.40
N LYS A 322 20.65 54.79 21.41
CA LYS A 322 20.25 55.54 22.62
C LYS A 322 19.71 54.58 23.69
N GLN A 323 18.85 53.67 23.24
CA GLN A 323 18.33 52.58 24.05
C GLN A 323 18.67 51.25 23.39
N HIS A 324 19.43 50.43 24.11
CA HIS A 324 19.98 49.16 23.63
C HIS A 324 19.29 47.93 24.25
N THR A 325 18.29 48.14 25.12
CA THR A 325 17.46 47.09 25.72
C THR A 325 15.99 47.47 25.65
N VAL A 326 15.16 46.56 25.14
CA VAL A 326 13.69 46.70 25.09
C VAL A 326 13.01 45.52 25.78
N ARG A 327 11.90 45.77 26.46
CA ARG A 327 11.12 44.76 27.21
C ARG A 327 9.64 44.90 26.91
N THR A 328 8.99 43.80 26.55
CA THR A 328 7.55 43.77 26.24
C THR A 328 6.91 42.47 26.69
N ASN A 329 5.64 42.51 27.10
CA ASN A 329 4.83 41.32 27.32
C ASN A 329 4.12 40.91 26.02
N LEU A 330 4.44 39.72 25.50
CA LEU A 330 3.83 39.17 24.29
C LEU A 330 2.68 38.23 24.65
N LYS A 331 1.49 38.53 24.13
CA LYS A 331 0.37 37.58 24.09
C LYS A 331 0.55 36.65 22.91
N THR A 332 0.76 35.37 23.18
CA THR A 332 0.89 34.34 22.14
C THR A 332 -0.48 33.89 21.64
N VAL A 333 -0.53 33.12 20.55
CA VAL A 333 -1.75 32.43 20.10
C VAL A 333 -1.50 30.93 19.98
N ALA A 334 -2.45 30.13 20.47
CA ALA A 334 -2.39 28.68 20.43
C ALA A 334 -2.37 28.14 19.00
N GLY A 335 -1.54 27.12 18.76
CA GLY A 335 -1.41 26.46 17.46
C GLY A 335 -0.71 27.27 16.38
N MET A 336 -0.13 28.44 16.72
CA MET A 336 0.47 29.35 15.75
C MET A 336 1.89 29.75 16.13
N PHE A 337 2.68 30.11 15.10
CA PHE A 337 3.95 30.77 15.29
C PHE A 337 3.75 32.29 15.31
N MET A 338 4.26 32.95 16.34
CA MET A 338 4.27 34.40 16.48
C MET A 338 5.57 34.94 15.88
N PRO A 339 5.52 35.64 14.73
CA PRO A 339 6.68 36.32 14.21
C PRO A 339 6.95 37.64 14.95
N ILE A 340 8.21 37.86 15.30
CA ILE A 340 8.70 39.04 16.02
C ILE A 340 9.86 39.60 15.23
N ILE A 341 9.76 40.86 14.83
CA ILE A 341 10.82 41.59 14.15
C ILE A 341 11.49 42.50 15.18
N ILE A 342 12.80 42.36 15.33
CA ILE A 342 13.64 43.26 16.12
C ILE A 342 14.24 44.25 15.14
N GLY A 343 13.92 45.53 15.35
CA GLY A 343 14.38 46.62 14.51
C GLY A 343 14.80 47.83 15.31
N GLN A 344 15.10 48.89 14.56
CA GLN A 344 15.48 50.19 15.08
C GLN A 344 14.41 51.19 14.64
N ASN A 345 13.95 52.02 15.57
CA ASN A 345 13.02 53.10 15.28
C ASN A 345 13.77 54.37 14.81
N SER A 346 13.04 55.38 14.35
CA SER A 346 13.58 56.69 13.90
C SER A 346 14.46 57.39 14.95
N ASP A 347 14.25 57.10 16.23
CA ASP A 347 14.94 57.75 17.35
C ASP A 347 16.23 57.04 17.79
N ASP A 348 16.71 56.06 17.03
CA ASP A 348 17.87 55.20 17.34
C ASP A 348 17.68 54.33 18.60
N GLU A 349 16.44 53.87 18.80
CA GLU A 349 16.04 52.96 19.86
C GLU A 349 15.67 51.59 19.29
N ILE A 350 16.04 50.52 20.00
CA ILE A 350 15.64 49.16 19.66
C ILE A 350 14.16 48.94 19.97
N SER A 351 13.41 48.39 19.02
CA SER A 351 11.96 48.17 19.12
C SER A 351 11.54 46.79 18.61
N PHE A 352 10.44 46.28 19.17
CA PHE A 352 9.77 45.08 18.68
C PHE A 352 8.62 45.47 17.75
N TYR A 353 8.53 44.80 16.61
CA TYR A 353 7.39 44.85 15.71
C TYR A 353 6.76 43.45 15.65
N PHE A 354 5.48 43.37 16.01
CA PHE A 354 4.72 42.12 16.00
C PHE A 354 3.90 42.05 14.70
N MET A 355 3.86 40.88 14.07
CA MET A 355 2.93 40.65 12.96
C MET A 355 1.82 39.71 13.43
N ASP A 356 0.62 39.89 12.86
CA ASP A 356 -0.51 39.03 13.16
C ASP A 356 -0.19 37.58 12.74
N PRO A 357 -0.40 36.60 13.63
CA PRO A 357 -0.15 35.21 13.30
C PRO A 357 -1.20 34.74 12.27
N GLY A 358 -0.72 34.34 11.09
CA GLY A 358 -1.54 33.69 10.07
C GLY A 358 -1.51 32.17 10.21
N PRO A 359 -2.59 31.45 9.84
CA PRO A 359 -2.57 30.00 9.78
C PRO A 359 -1.56 29.51 8.74
N PHE A 360 -0.81 28.47 9.07
CA PHE A 360 0.09 27.82 8.12
C PHE A 360 -0.72 27.09 7.06
N VAL A 361 -0.89 27.71 5.89
CA VAL A 361 -1.48 27.04 4.74
C VAL A 361 -0.38 26.27 4.02
N LYS A 362 -0.49 24.93 4.05
CA LYS A 362 0.42 24.07 3.31
C LYS A 362 0.23 24.29 1.81
N SER A 363 1.31 24.53 1.08
CA SER A 363 1.28 24.54 -0.39
C SER A 363 0.78 23.18 -0.90
N LEU A 364 -0.40 23.19 -1.53
CA LEU A 364 -1.01 21.99 -2.12
C LEU A 364 -0.20 21.46 -3.31
N THR A 365 0.60 22.32 -3.94
CA THR A 365 1.39 22.02 -5.13
C THR A 365 2.79 21.47 -4.81
N GLY A 366 3.21 21.45 -3.54
CA GLY A 366 4.55 21.04 -3.13
C GLY A 366 5.68 21.94 -3.63
N LYS A 367 5.34 23.08 -4.24
CA LYS A 367 6.26 24.13 -4.70
C LYS A 367 5.58 25.48 -4.47
N PRO A 368 5.67 26.04 -3.25
CA PRO A 368 5.19 27.39 -3.02
C PRO A 368 6.00 28.32 -3.94
N LYS A 369 5.33 28.92 -4.92
CA LYS A 369 5.89 29.99 -5.73
C LYS A 369 5.67 31.28 -4.95
N LEU A 370 6.76 31.95 -4.61
CA LEU A 370 6.71 33.28 -4.06
C LEU A 370 6.89 34.24 -5.23
N LYS A 371 5.79 34.87 -5.66
CA LYS A 371 5.82 35.98 -6.60
C LYS A 371 5.53 37.24 -5.80
N PHE A 372 6.49 38.15 -5.76
CA PHE A 372 6.28 39.46 -5.19
C PHE A 372 6.51 40.51 -6.28
N SER A 373 5.62 41.48 -6.32
CA SER A 373 5.65 42.62 -7.24
C SER A 373 5.51 43.86 -6.39
N TRP A 374 6.33 44.88 -6.62
CA TRP A 374 6.21 46.15 -5.90
C TRP A 374 6.02 47.29 -6.89
N HIS A 375 5.29 48.32 -6.47
CA HIS A 375 4.98 49.50 -7.27
C HIS A 375 5.64 50.72 -6.60
N ALA A 376 6.45 51.47 -7.33
CA ALA A 376 7.08 52.70 -6.82
C ALA A 376 6.22 53.91 -7.21
N ASN A 377 5.74 54.69 -6.25
CA ASN A 377 4.83 55.82 -6.51
C ASN A 377 5.52 57.11 -6.99
N SER A 378 6.83 57.07 -7.26
CA SER A 378 7.60 58.25 -7.67
C SER A 378 8.07 58.13 -9.12
N ALA A 379 7.30 58.77 -10.01
CA ALA A 379 7.55 59.15 -11.40
C ALA A 379 8.69 58.42 -12.14
N GLY A 380 8.32 57.43 -12.96
CA GLY A 380 9.20 56.73 -13.90
C GLY A 380 9.20 55.21 -13.65
N ASP A 381 8.10 54.55 -14.03
CA ASP A 381 7.77 53.17 -13.70
C ASP A 381 8.78 52.13 -14.20
N GLU A 382 9.38 51.39 -13.26
CA GLU A 382 9.68 49.98 -13.47
C GLU A 382 9.02 49.15 -12.35
N LEU A 383 8.05 48.33 -12.74
CA LEU A 383 7.46 47.29 -11.90
C LEU A 383 8.52 46.21 -11.67
N GLY A 384 9.21 46.28 -10.54
CA GLY A 384 10.10 45.22 -10.11
C GLY A 384 9.29 43.99 -9.69
N SER A 385 9.60 42.84 -10.26
CA SER A 385 9.02 41.56 -9.84
C SER A 385 10.11 40.51 -9.65
N GLY A 386 9.98 39.74 -8.56
CA GLY A 386 10.84 38.62 -8.25
C GLY A 386 10.00 37.35 -8.13
N GLU A 387 10.46 36.28 -8.77
CA GLU A 387 9.88 34.95 -8.64
C GLU A 387 10.91 33.98 -8.08
N GLY A 388 10.53 33.27 -7.03
CA GLY A 388 11.37 32.27 -6.38
C GLY A 388 10.59 31.03 -5.99
N TYR A 389 11.29 29.88 -6.02
CA TYR A 389 10.76 28.61 -5.53
C TYR A 389 11.22 28.38 -4.10
N LEU A 390 10.27 28.18 -3.19
CA LEU A 390 10.55 27.77 -1.82
C LEU A 390 10.64 26.24 -1.75
N ARG A 391 11.58 25.73 -0.96
CA ARG A 391 11.67 24.28 -0.72
C ARG A 391 10.62 23.88 0.32
N THR A 392 10.13 22.65 0.26
CA THR A 392 9.08 22.18 1.18
C THR A 392 9.63 21.90 2.58
N GLY A 393 8.79 22.12 3.60
CA GLY A 393 9.10 21.84 5.00
C GLY A 393 9.85 22.95 5.75
N GLY A 394 10.34 23.97 5.04
CA GLY A 394 10.89 25.19 5.64
C GLY A 394 9.79 26.21 5.94
N VAL A 395 9.95 26.96 7.03
CA VAL A 395 9.31 28.26 7.25
C VAL A 395 10.18 29.30 6.58
N TYR A 396 9.56 30.20 5.83
CA TYR A 396 10.25 31.27 5.14
C TYR A 396 9.67 32.60 5.56
N VAL A 397 10.54 33.55 5.89
CA VAL A 397 10.17 34.91 6.25
C VAL A 397 10.80 35.83 5.20
N LEU A 398 9.98 36.38 4.31
CA LEU A 398 10.42 37.41 3.38
C LEU A 398 10.35 38.76 4.07
N CYS A 399 11.50 39.41 4.20
CA CYS A 399 11.64 40.73 4.79
C CYS A 399 11.87 41.73 3.68
N VAL A 400 11.01 42.73 3.61
CA VAL A 400 11.05 43.76 2.58
C VAL A 400 11.25 45.11 3.26
N ARG A 401 12.28 45.84 2.85
CA ARG A 401 12.58 47.19 3.33
C ARG A 401 12.31 48.18 2.21
N GLU A 402 11.42 49.11 2.47
CA GLU A 402 11.12 50.24 1.61
C GLU A 402 11.74 51.52 2.17
N ARG A 403 12.31 52.35 1.30
CA ARG A 403 12.83 53.67 1.65
C ARG A 403 12.44 54.66 0.56
N LEU A 404 11.76 55.75 0.96
CA LEU A 404 11.35 56.84 0.05
C LEU A 404 10.57 56.36 -1.19
N GLY A 405 9.65 55.40 -1.03
CA GLY A 405 8.84 54.88 -2.14
C GLY A 405 9.56 53.86 -3.06
N ARG A 406 10.79 53.46 -2.72
CA ARG A 406 11.57 52.44 -3.46
C ARG A 406 11.91 51.25 -2.57
N LEU A 407 11.91 50.06 -3.16
CA LEU A 407 12.45 48.86 -2.52
C LEU A 407 13.97 49.02 -2.34
N ASP A 408 14.42 49.10 -1.09
CA ASP A 408 15.83 49.29 -0.74
C ASP A 408 16.53 47.94 -0.55
N ALA A 409 15.86 46.97 0.08
CA ALA A 409 16.37 45.63 0.25
C ALA A 409 15.24 44.59 0.42
N ALA A 410 15.46 43.38 -0.10
CA ALA A 410 14.65 42.21 0.20
C ALA A 410 15.56 41.08 0.66
N ALA A 411 15.20 40.44 1.78
CA ALA A 411 15.93 39.29 2.32
C ALA A 411 14.95 38.15 2.64
N LEU A 412 15.26 36.95 2.16
CA LEU A 412 14.50 35.75 2.46
C LEU A 412 15.24 34.98 3.56
N HIS A 413 14.62 34.88 4.73
CA HIS A 413 15.15 34.10 5.84
C HIS A 413 14.43 32.77 5.95
N ALA A 414 15.17 31.72 6.33
CA ALA A 414 14.62 30.40 6.64
C ALA A 414 14.96 30.06 8.09
N PRO A 415 14.08 30.38 9.06
CA PRO A 415 14.34 30.12 10.49
C PRO A 415 14.53 28.63 10.83
N ASN A 416 14.08 27.73 9.96
CA ASN A 416 14.43 26.33 10.00
C ASN A 416 14.88 25.85 8.61
N PRO A 417 15.82 24.88 8.56
CA PRO A 417 16.22 24.29 7.29
C PRO A 417 15.01 23.60 6.62
N PRO A 418 14.92 23.65 5.27
CA PRO A 418 13.93 22.89 4.54
C PRO A 418 14.21 21.38 4.62
N ASN A 419 13.23 20.56 4.24
CA ASN A 419 13.37 19.11 4.31
C ASN A 419 14.56 18.60 3.48
N GLU A 420 15.53 18.00 4.14
CA GLU A 420 16.69 17.38 3.50
C GLU A 420 16.40 15.94 3.04
N LEU A 421 15.49 15.25 3.73
CA LEU A 421 15.15 13.86 3.43
C LEU A 421 14.43 13.74 2.09
N GLN A 422 15.04 12.97 1.18
CA GLN A 422 14.51 12.71 -0.14
C GLN A 422 13.37 11.70 -0.10
N LEU A 423 12.46 11.80 -1.07
CA LEU A 423 11.36 10.87 -1.21
C LEU A 423 11.82 9.41 -1.44
N VAL A 424 13.03 9.20 -1.95
CA VAL A 424 13.62 7.87 -2.16
C VAL A 424 13.70 7.04 -0.87
N CYS A 425 13.78 7.67 0.29
CA CYS A 425 13.80 6.98 1.58
C CYS A 425 12.52 6.17 1.87
N ILE A 426 11.42 6.43 1.15
CA ILE A 426 10.17 5.66 1.26
C ILE A 426 10.19 4.35 0.44
N VAL A 427 11.14 4.17 -0.47
CA VAL A 427 11.18 3.00 -1.35
C VAL A 427 11.31 1.68 -0.59
N PRO A 428 12.17 1.53 0.45
CA PRO A 428 12.32 0.26 1.16
C PRO A 428 11.02 -0.30 1.76
N GLN A 429 10.19 0.54 2.38
CA GLN A 429 8.89 0.11 2.93
C GLN A 429 7.91 -0.30 1.82
N TYR A 430 7.93 0.36 0.65
CA TYR A 430 7.11 -0.05 -0.49
C TYR A 430 7.57 -1.39 -1.09
N VAL A 431 8.88 -1.62 -1.21
CA VAL A 431 9.40 -2.92 -1.68
C VAL A 431 8.95 -4.06 -0.77
N LEU A 432 9.06 -3.86 0.56
CA LEU A 432 8.63 -4.85 1.54
C LEU A 432 7.12 -5.11 1.50
N VAL A 433 6.29 -4.05 1.37
CA VAL A 433 4.83 -4.20 1.34
C VAL A 433 4.35 -4.85 0.03
N SER A 434 4.99 -4.58 -1.10
CA SER A 434 4.67 -5.23 -2.37
C SER A 434 5.03 -6.71 -2.37
N MET A 435 6.19 -7.07 -1.80
CA MET A 435 6.56 -8.47 -1.62
C MET A 435 5.60 -9.17 -0.65
N ALA A 436 5.19 -8.48 0.41
CA ALA A 436 4.18 -8.95 1.34
C ALA A 436 2.83 -9.21 0.66
N GLU A 437 2.37 -8.32 -0.22
CA GLU A 437 1.13 -8.47 -0.99
C GLU A 437 1.16 -9.72 -1.86
N ILE A 438 2.24 -9.93 -2.61
CA ILE A 438 2.38 -11.10 -3.49
C ILE A 438 2.32 -12.38 -2.64
N MET A 439 3.08 -12.44 -1.55
CA MET A 439 3.14 -13.64 -0.71
C MET A 439 1.84 -13.88 0.06
N PHE A 440 1.13 -12.83 0.49
CA PHE A 440 -0.07 -12.93 1.31
C PHE A 440 -1.35 -13.02 0.49
N ALA A 441 -1.60 -12.05 -0.40
CA ALA A 441 -2.88 -11.92 -1.08
C ALA A 441 -3.05 -12.94 -2.21
N VAL A 442 -2.01 -13.15 -3.02
CA VAL A 442 -2.06 -14.13 -4.13
C VAL A 442 -2.15 -15.55 -3.58
N SER A 443 -1.27 -15.91 -2.64
CA SER A 443 -1.29 -17.24 -2.00
C SER A 443 -2.57 -17.50 -1.21
N GLY A 444 -3.11 -16.47 -0.53
CA GLY A 444 -4.35 -16.59 0.21
C GLY A 444 -5.56 -16.86 -0.69
N LEU A 445 -5.65 -16.15 -1.82
CA LEU A 445 -6.68 -16.44 -2.82
C LEU A 445 -6.49 -17.84 -3.43
N GLU A 446 -5.26 -18.23 -3.77
CA GLU A 446 -4.95 -19.57 -4.28
C GLU A 446 -5.42 -20.67 -3.31
N PHE A 447 -5.01 -20.59 -2.03
CA PHE A 447 -5.44 -21.50 -0.96
C PHE A 447 -6.97 -21.60 -0.88
N SER A 448 -7.65 -20.47 -0.98
CA SER A 448 -9.11 -20.41 -0.89
C SER A 448 -9.79 -21.08 -2.07
N PHE A 449 -9.22 -20.97 -3.26
CA PHE A 449 -9.75 -21.59 -4.46
C PHE A 449 -9.50 -23.10 -4.52
N THR A 450 -8.41 -23.58 -3.91
CA THR A 450 -8.04 -24.99 -3.86
C THR A 450 -8.82 -25.73 -2.78
N GLU A 451 -9.00 -25.11 -1.61
CA GLU A 451 -9.64 -25.75 -0.44
C GLU A 451 -11.17 -25.59 -0.42
N ALA A 452 -11.72 -24.57 -1.08
CA ALA A 452 -13.16 -24.36 -1.07
C ALA A 452 -13.89 -25.35 -2.00
N PRO A 453 -15.00 -25.97 -1.54
CA PRO A 453 -15.87 -26.79 -2.37
C PRO A 453 -16.33 -26.07 -3.63
N LYS A 454 -16.43 -26.79 -4.77
CA LYS A 454 -16.86 -26.23 -6.07
C LYS A 454 -18.18 -25.44 -5.96
N SER A 455 -19.08 -25.87 -5.08
CA SER A 455 -20.39 -25.26 -4.80
C SER A 455 -20.32 -23.96 -3.98
N MET A 456 -19.27 -23.74 -3.18
CA MET A 456 -19.19 -22.68 -2.16
C MET A 456 -18.04 -21.69 -2.31
N LYS A 457 -17.25 -21.77 -3.39
CA LYS A 457 -16.14 -20.83 -3.67
C LYS A 457 -16.52 -19.35 -3.49
N THR A 458 -17.73 -18.97 -3.91
CA THR A 458 -18.26 -17.61 -3.76
C THR A 458 -18.36 -17.15 -2.30
N ILE A 459 -18.67 -18.04 -1.36
CA ILE A 459 -18.78 -17.71 0.07
C ILE A 459 -17.40 -17.44 0.66
N THR A 460 -16.40 -18.25 0.32
CA THR A 460 -15.01 -18.04 0.75
C THR A 460 -14.44 -16.73 0.22
N ILE A 461 -14.74 -16.37 -1.04
CA ILE A 461 -14.35 -15.08 -1.62
C ILE A 461 -15.07 -13.91 -0.95
N ALA A 462 -16.37 -14.06 -0.64
CA ALA A 462 -17.11 -13.03 0.09
C ALA A 462 -16.52 -12.81 1.49
N ALA A 463 -16.15 -13.89 2.19
CA ALA A 463 -15.48 -13.82 3.49
C ALA A 463 -14.10 -13.15 3.37
N TRP A 464 -13.35 -13.40 2.29
CA TRP A 464 -12.09 -12.71 2.01
C TRP A 464 -12.27 -11.20 1.90
N TYR A 465 -13.20 -10.72 1.06
CA TYR A 465 -13.46 -9.27 0.96
C TYR A 465 -14.05 -8.67 2.24
N MET A 466 -14.81 -9.45 3.01
CA MET A 466 -15.26 -9.03 4.33
C MET A 466 -14.09 -8.82 5.29
N SER A 467 -13.05 -9.65 5.23
CA SER A 467 -11.83 -9.46 6.03
C SER A 467 -11.12 -8.15 5.68
N VAL A 468 -11.09 -7.76 4.40
CA VAL A 468 -10.56 -6.46 3.94
C VAL A 468 -11.38 -5.30 4.54
N ALA A 469 -12.71 -5.40 4.49
CA ALA A 469 -13.60 -4.38 5.05
C ALA A 469 -13.42 -4.24 6.58
N ILE A 470 -13.30 -5.36 7.30
CA ILE A 470 -13.03 -5.36 8.75
C ILE A 470 -11.66 -4.73 9.03
N GLY A 471 -10.63 -5.04 8.23
CA GLY A 471 -9.30 -4.43 8.36
C GLY A 471 -9.34 -2.91 8.26
N ASN A 472 -10.06 -2.38 7.26
CA ASN A 472 -10.25 -0.94 7.12
C ASN A 472 -11.07 -0.32 8.25
N LEU A 473 -12.07 -1.05 8.78
CA LEU A 473 -12.85 -0.59 9.93
C LEU A 473 -11.98 -0.46 11.20
N ILE A 474 -11.05 -1.40 11.43
CA ILE A 474 -10.09 -1.33 12.55
C ILE A 474 -9.30 -0.01 12.48
N VAL A 475 -8.80 0.36 11.31
CA VAL A 475 -8.04 1.62 11.13
C VAL A 475 -8.89 2.83 11.48
N ILE A 476 -10.15 2.87 11.04
CA ILE A 476 -11.07 3.98 11.34
C ILE A 476 -11.33 4.09 12.84
N LEU A 477 -11.62 2.97 13.51
CA LEU A 477 -11.87 2.94 14.96
C LEU A 477 -10.64 3.42 15.73
N VAL A 478 -9.45 2.91 15.40
CA VAL A 478 -8.19 3.34 16.04
C VAL A 478 -7.95 4.84 15.81
N ALA A 479 -8.16 5.33 14.59
CA ALA A 479 -7.97 6.75 14.28
C ALA A 479 -8.92 7.67 15.07
N GLN A 480 -10.15 7.24 15.37
CA GLN A 480 -11.10 8.03 16.16
C GLN A 480 -10.72 8.17 17.63
N THR A 481 -10.04 7.16 18.20
CA THR A 481 -9.64 7.19 19.62
C THR A 481 -8.58 8.25 19.93
N LYS A 482 -7.85 8.75 18.91
CA LYS A 482 -6.71 9.69 19.08
C LYS A 482 -5.69 9.21 20.14
N THR A 483 -5.55 7.89 20.31
CA THR A 483 -4.73 7.30 21.37
C THR A 483 -3.23 7.57 21.21
N PHE A 484 -2.75 7.79 19.99
CA PHE A 484 -1.32 7.97 19.71
C PHE A 484 -0.96 9.44 19.53
N GLU A 485 -0.06 9.96 20.37
CA GLU A 485 0.49 11.31 20.23
C GLU A 485 1.53 11.41 19.10
N SER A 486 2.35 10.36 18.92
CA SER A 486 3.35 10.27 17.85
C SER A 486 2.92 9.26 16.77
N ARG A 487 3.07 9.69 15.51
CA ARG A 487 2.79 8.84 14.33
C ARG A 487 3.78 7.69 14.21
N ALA A 488 5.01 7.86 14.66
CA ALA A 488 6.00 6.79 14.66
C ALA A 488 5.55 5.65 15.59
N THR A 489 5.04 5.99 16.78
CA THR A 489 4.52 5.01 17.75
C THR A 489 3.35 4.23 17.18
N GLU A 490 2.42 4.92 16.49
CA GLU A 490 1.31 4.28 15.78
C GLU A 490 1.82 3.19 14.81
N PHE A 491 2.84 3.46 13.99
CA PHE A 491 3.41 2.47 13.07
C PHE A 491 4.05 1.27 13.76
N PHE A 492 4.79 1.47 14.86
CA PHE A 492 5.38 0.37 15.61
C PHE A 492 4.33 -0.51 16.30
N VAL A 493 3.25 0.08 16.82
CA VAL A 493 2.14 -0.67 17.42
C VAL A 493 1.44 -1.52 16.36
N TYR A 494 1.15 -0.95 15.18
CA TYR A 494 0.59 -1.72 14.06
C TYR A 494 1.49 -2.89 13.64
N ALA A 495 2.82 -2.68 13.57
CA ALA A 495 3.77 -3.74 13.27
C ALA A 495 3.72 -4.87 14.32
N GLY A 496 3.74 -4.51 15.62
CA GLY A 496 3.68 -5.48 16.72
C GLY A 496 2.37 -6.28 16.75
N VAL A 497 1.23 -5.62 16.55
CA VAL A 497 -0.09 -6.26 16.47
C VAL A 497 -0.16 -7.22 15.28
N LEU A 498 0.35 -6.81 14.11
CA LEU A 498 0.39 -7.70 12.95
C LEU A 498 1.29 -8.91 13.19
N THR A 499 2.48 -8.73 13.78
CA THR A 499 3.35 -9.86 14.13
C THR A 499 2.63 -10.84 15.07
N ALA A 500 1.95 -10.35 16.10
CA ALA A 500 1.17 -11.19 17.01
C ALA A 500 0.02 -11.94 16.26
N ALA A 501 -0.70 -11.24 15.38
CA ALA A 501 -1.75 -11.83 14.56
C ALA A 501 -1.21 -12.90 13.61
N MET A 502 -0.02 -12.70 13.04
CA MET A 502 0.61 -13.69 12.15
C MET A 502 1.14 -14.91 12.91
N LEU A 503 1.64 -14.73 14.14
CA LEU A 503 2.01 -15.86 15.01
C LEU A 503 0.77 -16.68 15.41
N LEU A 504 -0.36 -16.02 15.67
CA LEU A 504 -1.64 -16.69 15.89
C LEU A 504 -2.09 -17.44 14.63
N PHE A 505 -2.00 -16.80 13.46
CA PHE A 505 -2.32 -17.42 12.18
C PHE A 505 -1.49 -18.68 11.93
N LEU A 506 -0.17 -18.63 12.19
CA LEU A 506 0.71 -19.79 12.02
C LEU A 506 0.29 -20.96 12.93
N ARG A 507 -0.05 -20.68 14.20
CA ARG A 507 -0.57 -21.72 15.11
C ARG A 507 -1.89 -22.31 14.63
N MET A 508 -2.80 -21.47 14.13
CA MET A 508 -4.07 -21.93 13.56
C MET A 508 -3.84 -22.77 12.30
N ALA A 509 -2.89 -22.37 11.45
CA ALA A 509 -2.52 -23.08 10.23
C ALA A 509 -1.88 -24.45 10.52
N GLN A 510 -1.07 -24.58 11.58
CA GLN A 510 -0.51 -25.87 12.01
C GLN A 510 -1.60 -26.87 12.44
N GLY A 511 -2.70 -26.39 13.00
CA GLY A 511 -3.85 -27.22 13.36
C GLY A 511 -4.84 -27.47 12.21
N TYR A 512 -4.61 -26.88 11.03
CA TYR A 512 -5.48 -27.03 9.88
C TYR A 512 -5.11 -28.29 9.07
N CYS A 513 -5.99 -29.28 9.05
CA CYS A 513 -5.87 -30.45 8.20
C CYS A 513 -6.74 -30.25 6.94
N SER A 514 -6.12 -30.17 5.77
CA SER A 514 -6.85 -30.17 4.49
C SER A 514 -7.62 -31.49 4.37
N ARG A 515 -8.94 -31.42 4.16
CA ARG A 515 -9.77 -32.59 3.87
C ARG A 515 -9.87 -32.73 2.36
N THR A 516 -9.46 -33.90 1.84
CA THR A 516 -9.70 -34.26 0.44
C THR A 516 -11.20 -34.19 0.16
N ILE A 517 -11.58 -33.28 -0.74
CA ILE A 517 -12.95 -33.20 -1.25
C ILE A 517 -13.13 -34.42 -2.15
N ASP A 518 -13.81 -35.45 -1.66
CA ASP A 518 -14.16 -36.60 -2.48
C ASP A 518 -14.95 -36.12 -3.70
N GLY A 519 -14.43 -36.46 -4.87
CA GLY A 519 -14.98 -36.06 -6.16
C GLY A 519 -16.42 -36.55 -6.32
N ASP A 520 -17.26 -35.69 -6.89
CA ASP A 520 -18.63 -35.99 -7.21
C ASP A 520 -18.77 -37.25 -8.08
N GLY A 521 -19.43 -38.28 -7.55
CA GLY A 521 -19.96 -39.43 -8.31
C GLY A 521 -21.11 -39.08 -9.26
N SER A 522 -21.20 -37.83 -9.75
CA SER A 522 -22.18 -37.42 -10.77
C SER A 522 -21.57 -36.64 -11.93
N SER A 523 -20.25 -36.66 -12.08
CA SER A 523 -19.58 -36.20 -13.30
C SER A 523 -18.43 -37.14 -13.60
N THR A 524 -18.51 -37.82 -14.74
CA THR A 524 -17.41 -38.52 -15.42
C THR A 524 -16.31 -37.51 -15.79
N GLU A 525 -15.62 -36.95 -14.79
CA GLU A 525 -14.34 -36.27 -14.93
C GLU A 525 -13.27 -37.29 -14.53
N SER A 526 -12.72 -37.98 -15.52
CA SER A 526 -11.50 -38.77 -15.36
C SER A 526 -10.33 -37.80 -15.11
N HIS A 527 -10.03 -37.52 -13.84
CA HIS A 527 -8.72 -37.01 -13.46
C HIS A 527 -7.69 -38.14 -13.61
N PRO A 528 -6.49 -37.91 -14.19
CA PRO A 528 -5.43 -38.90 -14.15
C PRO A 528 -4.97 -39.06 -12.70
N LEU A 529 -5.01 -40.29 -12.20
CA LEU A 529 -4.52 -40.71 -10.89
C LEU A 529 -3.00 -40.51 -10.81
N LEU A 530 -2.53 -39.35 -10.35
CA LEU A 530 -1.21 -39.21 -9.76
C LEU A 530 -1.34 -38.60 -8.35
N HIS A 531 -1.43 -39.50 -7.37
CA HIS A 531 -1.31 -39.17 -5.95
C HIS A 531 0.13 -38.79 -5.57
N SER A 532 0.26 -38.06 -4.46
CA SER A 532 1.46 -37.44 -3.86
C SER A 532 2.59 -38.38 -3.42
N HIS A 533 2.64 -39.62 -3.92
CA HIS A 533 3.75 -40.56 -3.76
C HIS A 533 4.20 -41.21 -5.07
N SER A 534 3.70 -40.74 -6.22
CA SER A 534 4.10 -41.25 -7.52
C SER A 534 5.49 -40.73 -7.90
N ARG A 535 6.52 -41.57 -7.69
CA ARG A 535 7.85 -41.35 -8.29
C ARG A 535 7.68 -41.37 -9.81
N VAL A 536 7.99 -40.27 -10.47
CA VAL A 536 8.03 -40.18 -11.93
C VAL A 536 9.18 -41.08 -12.42
N ILE A 537 8.86 -42.28 -12.91
CA ILE A 537 9.82 -43.15 -13.58
C ILE A 537 9.86 -42.71 -15.05
N SER A 538 10.95 -42.06 -15.46
CA SER A 538 11.21 -41.78 -16.88
C SER A 538 11.57 -43.09 -17.57
N VAL A 539 10.66 -43.62 -18.39
CA VAL A 539 10.91 -44.82 -19.21
C VAL A 539 11.49 -44.35 -20.54
N HIS A 540 12.81 -44.50 -20.70
CA HIS A 540 13.44 -44.34 -22.01
C HIS A 540 13.34 -45.65 -22.79
N SER A 541 12.70 -45.60 -23.97
CA SER A 541 12.78 -46.66 -24.98
C SER A 541 14.20 -46.70 -25.52
N VAL A 542 15.03 -47.61 -25.00
CA VAL A 542 16.33 -47.91 -25.62
C VAL A 542 16.08 -48.84 -26.79
N THR A 543 16.10 -48.31 -28.01
CA THR A 543 16.20 -49.11 -29.22
C THR A 543 17.55 -49.83 -29.20
N THR A 544 17.51 -51.14 -28.99
CA THR A 544 18.67 -52.02 -29.17
C THR A 544 18.98 -52.11 -30.66
N GLY A 545 19.99 -51.37 -31.10
CA GLY A 545 20.55 -51.44 -32.45
C GLY A 545 22.02 -51.04 -32.43
N SER A 546 22.88 -52.04 -32.32
CA SER A 546 24.33 -52.05 -32.58
C SER A 546 25.14 -50.76 -32.39
N THR A 547 25.94 -50.76 -31.32
CA THR A 547 27.19 -49.99 -31.24
C THR A 547 28.11 -50.32 -32.42
N ARG A 548 28.30 -49.37 -33.34
CA ARG A 548 29.61 -49.14 -33.98
C ARG A 548 30.01 -47.69 -33.73
N ALA A 549 31.02 -47.53 -32.90
CA ALA A 549 31.70 -46.28 -32.66
C ALA A 549 32.35 -45.78 -33.96
N TYR A 550 32.08 -44.54 -34.34
CA TYR A 550 32.97 -43.75 -35.18
C TYR A 550 33.16 -42.38 -34.54
N SER A 551 34.41 -42.09 -34.23
CA SER A 551 34.93 -40.79 -33.86
C SER A 551 34.92 -39.85 -35.07
N ALA A 552 34.59 -38.57 -34.86
CA ALA A 552 35.35 -37.40 -35.33
C ALA A 552 34.51 -36.11 -35.25
N GLY A 553 35.08 -35.11 -34.56
CA GLY A 553 35.22 -33.71 -34.95
C GLY A 553 34.08 -32.92 -35.62
N GLY A 554 33.81 -31.74 -35.06
CA GLY A 554 33.43 -30.57 -35.86
C GLY A 554 32.06 -29.96 -35.58
N SER A 555 32.08 -28.82 -34.90
CA SER A 555 31.27 -27.61 -35.13
C SER A 555 29.78 -27.70 -35.53
N SER A 556 29.01 -26.91 -34.78
CA SER A 556 27.77 -26.20 -35.13
C SER A 556 26.43 -26.83 -34.71
N VAL A 557 25.70 -25.99 -34.00
CA VAL A 557 24.33 -26.13 -33.54
C VAL A 557 23.39 -25.96 -34.74
N ALA A 558 22.65 -26.99 -35.13
CA ALA A 558 21.47 -26.86 -35.99
C ALA A 558 20.49 -28.06 -35.82
N SER A 559 19.35 -27.77 -35.19
CA SER A 559 18.00 -28.35 -35.43
C SER A 559 17.84 -29.88 -35.63
N TYR A 560 17.73 -30.62 -34.53
CA TYR A 560 17.20 -32.01 -34.55
C TYR A 560 15.67 -32.10 -34.64
N LEU A 561 14.95 -31.03 -34.34
CA LEU A 561 13.47 -31.00 -34.41
C LEU A 561 12.92 -30.98 -35.85
N GLY A 562 13.72 -30.55 -36.84
CA GLY A 562 13.27 -30.46 -38.24
C GLY A 562 13.30 -31.77 -39.02
N ARG A 563 13.82 -32.86 -38.45
CA ARG A 563 13.97 -34.15 -39.15
C ARG A 563 13.00 -35.25 -38.71
N LEU A 564 12.27 -35.05 -37.61
CA LEU A 564 11.31 -36.01 -37.05
C LEU A 564 9.89 -35.90 -37.65
N GLU A 565 9.61 -34.85 -38.43
CA GLU A 565 8.26 -34.59 -38.97
C GLU A 565 7.91 -35.40 -40.25
N ARG A 566 8.80 -36.27 -40.75
CA ARG A 566 8.62 -36.96 -42.05
C ARG A 566 8.38 -38.46 -42.05
N THR A 567 8.27 -39.14 -40.91
CA THR A 567 8.00 -40.59 -40.90
C THR A 567 6.79 -40.93 -40.05
N ARG A 568 5.62 -40.99 -40.69
CA ARG A 568 4.44 -41.71 -40.19
C ARG A 568 4.72 -43.21 -40.29
N VAL A 569 4.84 -43.91 -39.17
CA VAL A 569 4.57 -45.36 -39.09
C VAL A 569 3.87 -45.66 -37.75
N PRO A 570 2.77 -46.44 -37.72
CA PRO A 570 2.03 -46.76 -36.52
C PRO A 570 2.32 -48.18 -36.05
N THR A 571 3.21 -48.38 -35.07
CA THR A 571 3.22 -49.61 -34.26
C THR A 571 3.80 -49.29 -32.88
N TRP A 572 2.98 -49.43 -31.84
CA TRP A 572 3.43 -49.41 -30.44
C TRP A 572 3.90 -50.82 -30.04
N PRO A 573 5.00 -50.98 -29.28
CA PRO A 573 5.46 -52.29 -28.84
C PRO A 573 4.51 -52.88 -27.78
N ALA A 574 4.20 -54.18 -27.91
CA ALA A 574 3.18 -54.86 -27.12
C ALA A 574 3.59 -55.23 -25.67
N HIS A 575 4.88 -55.13 -25.33
CA HIS A 575 5.36 -55.44 -23.97
C HIS A 575 6.49 -54.49 -23.56
N ALA A 576 6.39 -53.93 -22.34
CA ALA A 576 7.44 -53.15 -21.69
C ALA A 576 7.83 -53.83 -20.37
N LEU A 577 9.11 -54.14 -20.22
CA LEU A 577 9.68 -54.67 -18.97
C LEU A 577 10.12 -53.50 -18.09
N VAL A 578 9.57 -53.40 -16.87
CA VAL A 578 9.86 -52.33 -15.90
C VAL A 578 10.72 -52.91 -14.78
N HIS A 579 11.98 -52.48 -14.66
CA HIS A 579 12.81 -52.81 -13.51
C HIS A 579 12.58 -51.79 -12.39
N VAL A 580 12.11 -52.25 -11.23
CA VAL A 580 11.92 -51.43 -10.03
C VAL A 580 13.06 -51.73 -9.06
N GLY A 581 14.01 -50.80 -8.94
CA GLY A 581 15.03 -50.84 -7.89
C GLY A 581 14.60 -50.01 -6.68
N THR A 582 14.53 -50.60 -5.49
CA THR A 582 14.35 -49.87 -4.22
C THR A 582 15.70 -49.55 -3.60
N PRO A 583 16.00 -48.30 -3.19
CA PRO A 583 17.23 -48.00 -2.46
C PRO A 583 17.12 -48.46 -1.01
N SER A 584 18.05 -49.32 -0.58
CA SER A 584 18.28 -49.68 0.83
C SER A 584 18.91 -48.51 1.58
N THR A 585 18.48 -48.29 2.83
CA THR A 585 18.87 -47.15 3.69
C THR A 585 20.16 -47.37 4.48
N THR A 586 20.97 -48.39 4.17
CA THR A 586 22.23 -48.63 4.88
C THR A 586 23.36 -49.06 3.95
N ASP A 587 24.38 -48.20 3.92
CA ASP A 587 25.77 -48.41 3.53
C ASP A 587 26.17 -48.70 2.08
N ARG A 588 27.37 -48.18 1.77
CA ARG A 588 28.03 -48.09 0.46
C ARG A 588 28.24 -49.46 -0.20
N LYS A 589 27.99 -49.50 -1.52
CA LYS A 589 28.43 -50.50 -2.53
C LYS A 589 27.75 -51.89 -2.46
N ALA A 590 26.63 -52.03 -3.16
CA ALA A 590 26.29 -53.15 -4.07
C ALA A 590 24.77 -53.20 -4.29
N THR A 591 24.32 -53.05 -5.54
CA THR A 591 22.95 -53.41 -5.94
C THR A 591 22.89 -54.92 -6.18
N THR A 592 22.29 -55.67 -5.25
CA THR A 592 21.88 -57.06 -5.48
C THR A 592 20.51 -57.10 -6.16
N LEU A 593 20.43 -57.74 -7.33
CA LEU A 593 19.21 -58.10 -8.03
C LEU A 593 18.42 -59.14 -7.21
N ALA A 594 17.16 -58.87 -6.90
CA ALA A 594 16.22 -59.90 -6.46
C ALA A 594 15.41 -60.39 -7.67
N LYS A 595 15.56 -61.69 -7.98
CA LYS A 595 14.59 -62.54 -8.71
C LYS A 595 13.28 -62.63 -7.91
N ASP A 596 12.08 -62.76 -8.46
CA ASP A 596 11.56 -63.02 -9.81
C ASP A 596 10.36 -62.08 -10.07
#